data_AF-A0A151ZCZ2-F1
#
_entry.id   AF-A0A151ZCZ2-F1
#
_cell.length_a   1.000
_cell.length_b   1.000
_cell.length_c   1.000
_cell.angle_alpha   90.00
_cell.angle_beta   90.00
_cell.angle_gamma   90.00
#
_symmetry.space_group_name_H-M   'P 1'
#
loop_
_entity.id
_entity.type
_entity.pdbx_description
1 polymer ?
#
loop_
_entity_poly.entity_id
_entity_poly.type
_entity_poly.pdbx_seq_one_letter_code
_entity_poly.pdbx_strand_id
1 'polypeptide(L)'
;MSKIEKEIKSWMLESLKSIGANDADEMIVDYIFGIISDDSDESEKVESIKEFISTLTEEDSDSFCKELSGKYKTIQQQKDEEIKVKQTTLKLEQELKIKEVSNVEKNDQQEQYENPYYKMTREEQKKRDAILSRYGYEEEVDENGDILIPDDTDKDKIELAKAVSILQENNNTKRILDAEKSQREKSKMDHQKKVLRDKEALEKQKRDDEKKKTVKKEKRRL
;
A
#
# COMPACT_ATOMS: atom_id res chain seq x y z
N MET A 1 -15.96 20.38 2.90
CA MET A 1 -15.36 21.54 3.59
C MET A 1 -15.22 21.19 5.06
N SER A 2 -14.00 21.22 5.56
CA SER A 2 -13.71 21.07 6.99
C SER A 2 -14.40 22.20 7.76
N LYS A 3 -14.82 21.96 9.02
CA LYS A 3 -15.44 23.01 9.87
C LYS A 3 -14.53 24.24 9.98
N ILE A 4 -13.23 23.99 10.01
CA ILE A 4 -12.17 24.98 10.15
C ILE A 4 -12.07 25.86 8.89
N GLU A 5 -12.29 25.29 7.69
CA GLU A 5 -12.31 26.05 6.44
C GLU A 5 -13.48 27.03 6.40
N LYS A 6 -14.64 26.65 6.96
CA LYS A 6 -15.81 27.53 7.03
C LYS A 6 -15.58 28.69 8.00
N GLU A 7 -14.97 28.43 9.16
CA GLU A 7 -14.62 29.49 10.12
C GLU A 7 -13.65 30.52 9.52
N ILE A 8 -12.64 30.08 8.76
CA ILE A 8 -11.74 31.03 8.09
C ILE A 8 -12.47 31.85 7.04
N LYS A 9 -13.31 31.24 6.21
CA LYS A 9 -14.07 31.99 5.19
C LYS A 9 -15.01 33.02 5.83
N SER A 10 -15.68 32.67 6.92
CA SER A 10 -16.50 33.63 7.68
C SER A 10 -15.66 34.75 8.28
N TRP A 11 -14.48 34.43 8.86
CA TRP A 11 -13.56 35.44 9.35
C TRP A 11 -13.04 36.37 8.24
N MET A 12 -12.70 35.83 7.07
CA MET A 12 -12.25 36.62 5.92
C MET A 12 -13.33 37.60 5.45
N LEU A 13 -14.59 37.17 5.43
CA LEU A 13 -15.74 38.03 5.14
C LEU A 13 -15.85 39.20 6.13
N GLU A 14 -15.70 38.94 7.42
CA GLU A 14 -15.75 39.99 8.46
C GLU A 14 -14.54 40.92 8.39
N SER A 15 -13.35 40.37 8.20
CA SER A 15 -12.10 41.13 8.10
C SER A 15 -12.04 41.99 6.84
N LEU A 16 -12.48 41.50 5.69
CA LEU A 16 -12.54 42.29 4.46
C LEU A 16 -13.54 43.45 4.57
N LYS A 17 -14.69 43.22 5.21
CA LYS A 17 -15.65 44.30 5.53
C LYS A 17 -15.03 45.35 6.46
N SER A 18 -14.22 44.94 7.42
CA SER A 18 -13.55 45.86 8.35
C SER A 18 -12.49 46.75 7.69
N ILE A 19 -11.90 46.29 6.57
CA ILE A 19 -10.87 47.00 5.77
C ILE A 19 -11.51 47.90 4.69
N GLY A 20 -12.86 48.00 4.68
CA GLY A 20 -13.59 48.84 3.74
C GLY A 20 -13.95 48.16 2.41
N ALA A 21 -13.69 46.86 2.26
CA ALA A 21 -14.11 46.08 1.10
C ALA A 21 -15.60 45.70 1.24
N ASN A 22 -16.49 46.67 1.12
CA ASN A 22 -17.94 46.44 1.28
C ASN A 22 -18.54 45.59 0.14
N ASP A 23 -17.87 45.53 -1.02
CA ASP A 23 -18.24 44.69 -2.15
C ASP A 23 -17.65 43.26 -2.06
N ALA A 24 -17.02 42.90 -0.93
CA ALA A 24 -16.46 41.57 -0.71
C ALA A 24 -17.56 40.51 -0.53
N ASP A 25 -17.91 39.84 -1.62
CA ASP A 25 -18.82 38.68 -1.65
C ASP A 25 -18.10 37.36 -1.31
N GLU A 26 -18.90 36.31 -1.05
CA GLU A 26 -18.41 34.94 -0.80
C GLU A 26 -17.49 34.42 -1.93
N MET A 27 -17.71 34.87 -3.18
CA MET A 27 -16.89 34.54 -4.35
C MET A 27 -15.46 35.10 -4.25
N ILE A 28 -15.31 36.31 -3.71
CA ILE A 28 -14.02 36.98 -3.51
C ILE A 28 -13.23 36.23 -2.43
N VAL A 29 -13.91 35.84 -1.35
CA VAL A 29 -13.30 35.02 -0.29
C VAL A 29 -12.89 33.64 -0.80
N ASP A 30 -13.72 33.00 -1.63
CA ASP A 30 -13.38 31.72 -2.25
C ASP A 30 -12.18 31.83 -3.18
N TYR A 31 -12.04 32.95 -3.91
CA TYR A 31 -10.89 33.21 -4.76
C TYR A 31 -9.60 33.42 -3.94
N ILE A 32 -9.63 34.27 -2.91
CA ILE A 32 -8.49 34.49 -2.01
C ILE A 32 -8.11 33.18 -1.29
N PHE A 33 -9.11 32.40 -0.87
CA PHE A 33 -8.89 31.09 -0.28
C PHE A 33 -8.27 30.10 -1.29
N GLY A 34 -8.63 30.20 -2.56
CA GLY A 34 -8.01 29.45 -3.65
C GLY A 34 -6.54 29.80 -3.84
N ILE A 35 -6.19 31.09 -3.85
CA ILE A 35 -4.80 31.57 -3.98
C ILE A 35 -3.96 31.09 -2.80
N ILE A 36 -4.45 31.23 -1.57
CA ILE A 36 -3.67 30.78 -0.41
C ILE A 36 -3.54 29.26 -0.31
N SER A 37 -4.49 28.54 -0.92
CA SER A 37 -4.48 27.08 -0.99
C SER A 37 -3.61 26.51 -2.10
N ASP A 38 -3.15 27.35 -3.03
CA ASP A 38 -2.25 26.94 -4.10
C ASP A 38 -0.90 26.41 -3.55
N ASP A 39 -0.09 25.74 -4.37
CA ASP A 39 1.22 25.21 -3.95
C ASP A 39 2.38 26.19 -4.17
N SER A 40 2.08 27.41 -4.65
CA SER A 40 3.07 28.47 -4.90
C SER A 40 3.78 28.98 -3.63
N ASP A 41 4.84 29.76 -3.80
CA ASP A 41 5.61 30.27 -2.66
C ASP A 41 4.78 31.21 -1.77
N GLU A 42 5.01 31.16 -0.45
CA GLU A 42 4.24 31.98 0.52
C GLU A 42 4.37 33.49 0.26
N SER A 43 5.54 33.93 -0.21
CA SER A 43 5.77 35.33 -0.60
C SER A 43 4.92 35.71 -1.81
N GLU A 44 4.87 34.86 -2.83
CA GLU A 44 4.10 35.11 -4.05
C GLU A 44 2.59 35.12 -3.79
N LYS A 45 2.12 34.23 -2.90
CA LYS A 45 0.72 34.19 -2.46
C LYS A 45 0.30 35.48 -1.75
N VAL A 46 1.11 35.92 -0.79
CA VAL A 46 0.85 37.15 -0.04
C VAL A 46 0.84 38.36 -0.97
N GLU A 47 1.78 38.42 -1.91
CA GLU A 47 1.85 39.50 -2.90
C GLU A 47 0.64 39.50 -3.85
N SER A 48 0.24 38.33 -4.35
CA SER A 48 -0.94 38.18 -5.20
C SER A 48 -2.24 38.57 -4.49
N ILE A 49 -2.39 38.18 -3.22
CA ILE A 49 -3.55 38.55 -2.39
C ILE A 49 -3.53 40.05 -2.09
N LYS A 50 -2.35 40.61 -1.82
CA LYS A 50 -2.18 42.05 -1.58
C LYS A 50 -2.56 42.87 -2.81
N GLU A 51 -2.06 42.48 -3.99
CA GLU A 51 -2.41 43.12 -5.26
C GLU A 51 -3.92 43.05 -5.51
N PHE A 52 -4.52 41.87 -5.32
CA PHE A 52 -5.96 41.70 -5.48
C PHE A 52 -6.77 42.56 -4.51
N ILE A 53 -6.42 42.61 -3.23
CA ILE A 53 -7.12 43.45 -2.23
C ILE A 53 -6.90 44.94 -2.52
N SER A 54 -5.73 45.35 -3.02
CA SER A 54 -5.49 46.74 -3.41
C SER A 54 -6.40 47.23 -4.55
N THR A 55 -6.95 46.32 -5.36
CA THR A 55 -7.98 46.66 -6.36
C THR A 55 -9.37 46.87 -5.76
N LEU A 56 -9.63 46.30 -4.57
CA LEU A 56 -10.90 46.36 -3.88
C LEU A 56 -10.94 47.50 -2.85
N THR A 57 -9.79 47.83 -2.25
CA THR A 57 -9.66 48.83 -1.19
C THR A 57 -8.34 49.58 -1.29
N GLU A 58 -8.37 50.88 -1.01
CA GLU A 58 -7.17 51.74 -0.94
C GLU A 58 -6.44 51.65 0.42
N GLU A 59 -6.96 50.86 1.38
CA GLU A 59 -6.39 50.68 2.71
C GLU A 59 -5.25 49.65 2.75
N ASP A 60 -4.40 49.75 3.77
CA ASP A 60 -3.25 48.87 3.97
C ASP A 60 -3.68 47.44 4.33
N SER A 61 -3.51 46.52 3.38
CA SER A 61 -3.87 45.11 3.48
C SER A 61 -2.75 44.22 4.06
N ASP A 62 -1.61 44.79 4.47
CA ASP A 62 -0.46 44.02 4.98
C ASP A 62 -0.77 43.30 6.30
N SER A 63 -1.59 43.90 7.16
CA SER A 63 -2.03 43.30 8.42
C SER A 63 -2.90 42.06 8.18
N PHE A 64 -3.89 42.18 7.28
CA PHE A 64 -4.77 41.10 6.88
C PHE A 64 -4.02 39.93 6.26
N CYS A 65 -3.10 40.20 5.32
CA CYS A 65 -2.36 39.13 4.64
C CYS A 65 -1.49 38.34 5.62
N LYS A 66 -0.86 39.00 6.61
CA LYS A 66 -0.07 38.34 7.65
C LYS A 66 -0.94 37.47 8.56
N GLU A 67 -2.09 37.98 9.00
CA GLU A 67 -3.02 37.22 9.83
C GLU A 67 -3.60 36.02 9.08
N LEU A 68 -3.94 36.20 7.80
CA LEU A 68 -4.45 35.16 6.92
C LEU A 68 -3.43 34.03 6.75
N SER A 69 -2.17 34.35 6.43
CA SER A 69 -1.09 33.36 6.33
C SER A 69 -0.85 32.64 7.65
N GLY A 70 -0.92 33.34 8.78
CA GLY A 70 -0.81 32.73 10.11
C GLY A 70 -1.92 31.72 10.37
N LYS A 71 -3.19 32.11 10.15
CA LYS A 71 -4.34 31.21 10.34
C LYS A 71 -4.31 30.02 9.39
N TYR A 72 -3.92 30.23 8.13
CA TYR A 72 -3.79 29.16 7.14
C TYR A 72 -2.71 28.13 7.52
N LYS A 73 -1.56 28.59 8.03
CA LYS A 73 -0.52 27.69 8.57
C LYS A 73 -1.04 26.82 9.72
N THR A 74 -1.82 27.38 10.63
CA THR A 74 -2.43 26.61 11.73
C THR A 74 -3.37 25.52 11.21
N ILE A 75 -4.16 25.81 10.16
CA ILE A 75 -5.00 24.78 9.52
C ILE A 75 -4.15 23.66 8.93
N GLN A 76 -3.08 24.01 8.21
CA GLN A 76 -2.24 22.99 7.57
C GLN A 76 -1.60 22.08 8.61
N GLN A 77 -1.11 22.65 9.71
CA GLN A 77 -0.58 21.87 10.83
C GLN A 77 -1.63 20.92 11.42
N GLN A 78 -2.86 21.39 11.63
CA GLN A 78 -3.95 20.53 12.14
C GLN A 78 -4.35 19.43 11.16
N LYS A 79 -4.37 19.71 9.85
CA LYS A 79 -4.63 18.70 8.82
C LYS A 79 -3.52 17.64 8.79
N ASP A 80 -2.26 18.06 8.89
CA ASP A 80 -1.12 17.15 8.92
C ASP A 80 -1.13 16.26 10.17
N GLU A 81 -1.50 16.81 11.32
CA GLU A 81 -1.68 16.05 12.56
C GLU A 81 -2.82 15.03 12.44
N GLU A 82 -3.96 15.42 11.87
CA GLU A 82 -5.10 14.51 11.67
C GLU A 82 -4.74 13.37 10.71
N ILE A 83 -3.98 13.65 9.65
CA ILE A 83 -3.48 12.64 8.71
C ILE A 83 -2.51 11.69 9.41
N LYS A 84 -1.59 12.21 10.23
CA LYS A 84 -0.64 11.38 10.99
C LYS A 84 -1.37 10.46 11.97
N VAL A 85 -2.37 10.97 12.70
CA VAL A 85 -3.18 10.17 13.62
C VAL A 85 -3.94 9.07 12.88
N LYS A 86 -4.55 9.38 11.73
CA LYS A 86 -5.23 8.35 10.92
C LYS A 86 -4.27 7.27 10.42
N GLN A 87 -3.05 7.65 10.03
CA GLN A 87 -2.04 6.69 9.59
C GLN A 87 -1.54 5.81 10.74
N THR A 88 -1.36 6.36 11.95
CA THR A 88 -0.94 5.58 13.12
C THR A 88 -2.04 4.63 13.58
N THR A 89 -3.31 5.06 13.59
CA THR A 89 -4.44 4.19 13.94
C THR A 89 -4.59 3.04 12.96
N LEU A 90 -4.42 3.30 11.65
CA LEU A 90 -4.55 2.28 10.61
C LEU A 90 -3.42 1.24 10.70
N LYS A 91 -2.18 1.68 11.00
CA LYS A 91 -1.06 0.77 11.28
C LYS A 91 -1.31 -0.08 12.53
N LEU A 92 -1.81 0.51 13.61
CA LEU A 92 -2.14 -0.21 14.84
C LEU A 92 -3.22 -1.27 14.60
N GLU A 93 -4.25 -0.94 13.84
CA GLU A 93 -5.33 -1.87 13.49
C GLU A 93 -4.83 -3.05 12.64
N GLN A 94 -3.92 -2.78 11.69
CA GLN A 94 -3.26 -3.83 10.91
C GLN A 94 -2.41 -4.75 11.78
N GLU A 95 -1.63 -4.20 12.72
CA GLU A 95 -0.81 -4.98 13.64
C GLU A 95 -1.66 -5.86 14.58
N LEU A 96 -2.77 -5.35 15.09
CA LEU A 96 -3.70 -6.12 15.91
C LEU A 96 -4.29 -7.29 15.13
N LYS A 97 -4.71 -7.05 13.87
CA LYS A 97 -5.26 -8.09 13.01
C LYS A 97 -4.25 -9.19 12.69
N ILE A 98 -2.97 -8.84 12.50
CA ILE A 98 -1.89 -9.82 12.29
C ILE A 98 -1.66 -10.65 13.56
N LYS A 99 -1.69 -10.02 14.74
CA LYS A 99 -1.55 -10.73 16.02
C LYS A 99 -2.70 -11.69 16.28
N GLU A 100 -3.94 -11.29 15.97
CA GLU A 100 -5.10 -12.18 16.10
C GLU A 100 -4.99 -13.41 15.21
N VAL A 101 -4.69 -13.24 13.91
CA VAL A 101 -4.54 -14.36 12.97
C VAL A 101 -3.41 -15.30 13.40
N SER A 102 -2.25 -14.74 13.78
CA SER A 102 -1.11 -15.56 14.20
C SER A 102 -1.32 -16.30 15.53
N ASN A 103 -2.16 -15.78 16.43
CA ASN A 103 -2.53 -16.50 17.66
C ASN A 103 -3.55 -17.61 17.40
N VAL A 104 -4.48 -17.42 16.45
CA VAL A 104 -5.40 -18.49 16.03
C VAL A 104 -4.64 -19.64 15.39
N GLU A 105 -3.69 -19.36 14.49
CA GLU A 105 -2.86 -20.39 13.86
C GLU A 105 -2.00 -21.17 14.87
N LYS A 106 -1.51 -20.51 15.93
CA LYS A 106 -0.74 -21.16 16.99
C LYS A 106 -1.59 -22.06 17.88
N ASN A 107 -2.80 -21.60 18.25
CA ASN A 107 -3.71 -22.41 19.05
C ASN A 107 -4.21 -23.63 18.26
N ASP A 108 -4.53 -23.46 16.97
CA ASP A 108 -4.94 -24.58 16.10
C ASP A 108 -3.84 -25.63 15.93
N GLN A 109 -2.56 -25.22 15.94
CA GLN A 109 -1.42 -26.14 15.88
C GLN A 109 -1.13 -26.84 17.22
N GLN A 110 -1.33 -26.15 18.35
CA GLN A 110 -1.08 -26.73 19.67
C GLN A 110 -2.19 -27.69 20.13
N GLU A 111 -3.45 -27.48 19.74
CA GLU A 111 -4.56 -28.38 20.11
C GLU A 111 -4.62 -29.67 19.27
N GLN A 112 -3.83 -29.80 18.20
CA GLN A 112 -3.91 -30.96 17.28
C GLN A 112 -2.78 -31.98 17.40
N TYR A 113 -1.69 -31.69 18.11
CA TYR A 113 -0.60 -32.66 18.24
C TYR A 113 -0.81 -33.59 19.44
N GLU A 114 -1.61 -34.63 19.25
CA GLU A 114 -1.64 -35.78 20.16
C GLU A 114 -0.71 -36.88 19.60
N ASN A 115 0.31 -37.26 20.38
CA ASN A 115 1.28 -38.27 19.97
C ASN A 115 0.56 -39.61 19.65
N PRO A 116 0.61 -40.09 18.40
CA PRO A 116 -0.14 -41.27 17.95
C PRO A 116 0.28 -42.56 18.66
N TYR A 117 1.45 -42.58 19.33
CA TYR A 117 1.91 -43.73 20.11
C TYR A 117 0.96 -44.09 21.26
N TYR A 118 0.36 -43.10 21.92
CA TYR A 118 -0.58 -43.32 23.04
C TYR A 118 -1.98 -43.74 22.60
N LYS A 119 -2.33 -43.54 21.33
CA LYS A 119 -3.61 -44.00 20.76
C LYS A 119 -3.59 -45.47 20.34
N MET A 120 -2.40 -46.08 20.29
CA MET A 120 -2.23 -47.47 19.87
C MET A 120 -2.55 -48.45 21.00
N THR A 121 -3.09 -49.62 20.65
CA THR A 121 -3.31 -50.67 21.65
C THR A 121 -1.98 -51.32 22.07
N ARG A 122 -1.94 -51.89 23.28
CA ARG A 122 -0.71 -52.51 23.84
C ARG A 122 -0.11 -53.59 22.95
N GLU A 123 -0.94 -54.30 22.19
CA GLU A 123 -0.48 -55.31 21.24
C GLU A 123 0.16 -54.70 19.99
N GLU A 124 -0.35 -53.56 19.53
CA GLU A 124 0.19 -52.82 18.38
C GLU A 124 1.50 -52.12 18.74
N GLN A 125 1.59 -51.53 19.94
CA GLN A 125 2.84 -50.99 20.49
C GLN A 125 3.92 -52.06 20.52
N LYS A 126 3.60 -53.25 21.06
CA LYS A 126 4.55 -54.36 21.13
C LYS A 126 5.00 -54.86 19.75
N LYS A 127 4.11 -54.83 18.74
CA LYS A 127 4.47 -55.17 17.35
C LYS A 127 5.36 -54.11 16.72
N ARG A 128 5.08 -52.82 16.95
CA ARG A 128 5.92 -51.70 16.52
C ARG A 128 7.32 -51.83 17.13
N ASP A 129 7.40 -52.04 18.43
CA ASP A 129 8.68 -52.16 19.15
C ASP A 129 9.47 -53.40 18.70
N ALA A 130 8.78 -54.52 18.42
CA ALA A 130 9.43 -55.72 17.87
C ALA A 130 9.97 -55.50 16.44
N ILE A 131 9.29 -54.68 15.63
CA ILE A 131 9.78 -54.31 14.30
C ILE A 131 10.98 -53.36 14.43
N LEU A 132 10.90 -52.33 15.28
CA LEU A 132 11.97 -51.37 15.52
C LEU A 132 13.25 -52.04 16.05
N SER A 133 13.10 -52.96 17.00
CA SER A 133 14.19 -53.78 17.56
C SER A 133 14.89 -54.62 16.48
N ARG A 134 14.15 -55.16 15.51
CA ARG A 134 14.72 -55.93 14.39
C ARG A 134 15.60 -55.08 13.47
N TYR A 135 15.37 -53.77 13.40
CA TYR A 135 16.18 -52.83 12.62
C TYR A 135 17.23 -52.10 13.46
N GLY A 136 17.40 -52.46 14.74
CA GLY A 136 18.42 -51.89 15.63
C GLY A 136 18.11 -50.48 16.13
N TYR A 137 16.84 -50.05 16.07
CA TYR A 137 16.36 -48.81 16.66
C TYR A 137 15.78 -49.13 18.04
N GLU A 138 16.55 -48.88 19.10
CA GLU A 138 16.04 -48.82 20.47
C GLU A 138 15.73 -47.35 20.77
N GLU A 139 14.47 -46.96 20.63
CA GLU A 139 13.97 -45.64 21.04
C GLU A 139 13.67 -45.70 22.54
N GLU A 140 14.48 -45.05 23.38
CA GLU A 140 14.09 -44.77 24.76
C GLU A 140 13.01 -43.68 24.74
N VAL A 141 11.94 -43.87 25.50
CA VAL A 141 10.79 -42.96 25.49
C VAL A 141 10.51 -42.51 26.92
N ASP A 142 10.29 -41.21 27.13
CA ASP A 142 9.99 -40.66 28.46
C ASP A 142 8.53 -40.93 28.90
N GLU A 143 8.17 -40.51 30.12
CA GLU A 143 6.82 -40.67 30.68
C GLU A 143 5.72 -39.99 29.84
N ASN A 144 6.10 -39.06 28.97
CA ASN A 144 5.24 -38.31 28.04
C ASN A 144 5.32 -38.81 26.59
N GLY A 145 6.07 -39.88 26.32
CA GLY A 145 6.09 -40.60 25.05
C GLY A 145 6.94 -39.91 24.01
N ASP A 146 7.79 -38.99 24.44
CA ASP A 146 8.77 -38.32 23.60
C ASP A 146 10.05 -39.16 23.53
N ILE A 147 10.58 -39.30 22.30
CA ILE A 147 11.76 -40.12 22.02
C ILE A 147 13.01 -39.41 22.56
N LEU A 148 13.65 -40.04 23.53
CA LEU A 148 14.98 -39.66 24.02
C LEU A 148 16.01 -40.19 23.03
N ILE A 149 16.70 -39.28 22.34
CA ILE A 149 17.77 -39.62 21.40
C ILE A 149 19.08 -39.72 22.20
N PRO A 150 19.68 -40.92 22.38
CA PRO A 150 21.00 -41.03 22.99
C PRO A 150 22.07 -40.46 22.04
N ASP A 151 22.95 -39.64 22.60
CA ASP A 151 24.02 -38.91 21.92
C ASP A 151 25.18 -39.87 21.53
N ASP A 152 24.98 -40.66 20.47
CA ASP A 152 25.92 -41.68 20.00
C ASP A 152 26.62 -41.19 18.71
N THR A 153 27.66 -40.37 18.90
CA THR A 153 28.30 -39.48 17.92
C THR A 153 28.92 -40.14 16.66
N ASP A 154 28.94 -41.47 16.56
CA ASP A 154 29.52 -42.19 15.41
C ASP A 154 28.47 -42.64 14.36
N LYS A 155 27.18 -42.70 14.70
CA LYS A 155 26.09 -42.96 13.73
C LYS A 155 25.73 -41.72 12.91
N ASP A 156 26.02 -40.54 13.44
CA ASP A 156 25.69 -39.24 12.84
C ASP A 156 26.27 -39.05 11.44
N LYS A 157 27.47 -39.57 11.13
CA LYS A 157 28.07 -39.38 9.80
C LYS A 157 27.34 -40.13 8.68
N ILE A 158 26.75 -41.29 8.99
CA ILE A 158 26.03 -42.11 8.02
C ILE A 158 24.59 -41.60 7.87
N GLU A 159 23.96 -41.17 8.97
CA GLU A 159 22.63 -40.58 8.94
C GLU A 159 22.63 -39.16 8.35
N LEU A 160 23.67 -38.35 8.55
CA LEU A 160 23.80 -37.04 7.91
C LEU A 160 23.88 -37.16 6.39
N ALA A 161 24.58 -38.17 5.87
CA ALA A 161 24.65 -38.44 4.43
C ALA A 161 23.29 -38.90 3.85
N LYS A 162 22.51 -39.67 4.61
CA LYS A 162 21.12 -40.05 4.23
C LYS A 162 20.15 -38.88 4.37
N ALA A 163 20.29 -38.05 5.41
CA ALA A 163 19.47 -36.88 5.65
C ALA A 163 19.67 -35.82 4.55
N VAL A 164 20.90 -35.61 4.08
CA VAL A 164 21.18 -34.74 2.93
C VAL A 164 20.51 -35.26 1.64
N SER A 165 20.31 -36.58 1.50
CA SER A 165 19.57 -37.17 0.37
C SER A 165 18.04 -37.11 0.53
N ILE A 166 17.52 -36.93 1.74
CA ILE A 166 16.07 -36.84 2.04
C ILE A 166 15.61 -35.37 2.10
N LEU A 167 16.50 -34.46 2.46
CA LEU A 167 16.27 -33.02 2.41
C LEU A 167 16.17 -32.58 0.94
N GLN A 168 14.97 -32.23 0.51
CA GLN A 168 14.72 -31.71 -0.83
C GLN A 168 15.67 -30.54 -1.13
N GLU A 169 16.28 -30.56 -2.32
CA GLU A 169 17.16 -29.48 -2.77
C GLU A 169 16.49 -28.12 -2.57
N ASN A 170 17.26 -27.16 -2.04
CA ASN A 170 16.78 -25.79 -1.86
C ASN A 170 16.45 -25.17 -3.23
N ASN A 171 15.16 -25.13 -3.55
CA ASN A 171 14.65 -24.63 -4.83
C ASN A 171 14.36 -23.11 -4.80
N ASN A 172 14.75 -22.40 -3.74
CA ASN A 172 14.46 -20.96 -3.62
C ASN A 172 15.17 -20.16 -4.71
N THR A 173 16.41 -20.52 -5.05
CA THR A 173 17.17 -19.89 -6.13
C THR A 173 16.52 -20.11 -7.50
N LYS A 174 16.08 -21.34 -7.79
CA LYS A 174 15.35 -21.69 -9.02
C LYS A 174 14.02 -20.92 -9.12
N ARG A 175 13.26 -20.82 -8.02
CA ARG A 175 12.01 -20.04 -7.94
C ARG A 175 12.21 -18.56 -8.23
N ILE A 176 13.27 -17.95 -7.68
CA ILE A 176 13.57 -16.52 -7.91
C ILE A 176 13.93 -16.29 -9.39
N LEU A 177 14.77 -17.16 -9.98
CA LEU A 177 15.15 -17.06 -11.39
C LEU A 177 13.95 -17.24 -12.34
N ASP A 178 13.06 -18.20 -12.06
CA ASP A 178 11.85 -18.41 -12.85
C ASP A 178 10.86 -17.24 -12.73
N ALA A 179 10.74 -16.64 -11.55
CA ALA A 179 9.91 -15.47 -11.32
C ALA A 179 10.44 -14.25 -12.11
N GLU A 180 11.74 -13.98 -12.06
CA GLU A 180 12.36 -12.87 -12.81
C GLU A 180 12.22 -13.08 -14.33
N LYS A 181 12.44 -14.31 -14.80
CA LYS A 181 12.27 -14.66 -16.22
C LYS A 181 10.82 -14.50 -16.67
N SER A 182 9.86 -14.95 -15.86
CA SER A 182 8.43 -14.76 -16.14
C SER A 182 8.04 -13.28 -16.20
N GLN A 183 8.57 -12.46 -15.29
CA GLN A 183 8.33 -11.03 -15.27
C GLN A 183 8.88 -10.36 -16.54
N ARG A 184 10.11 -10.71 -16.95
CA ARG A 184 10.74 -10.19 -18.16
C ARG A 184 9.96 -10.56 -19.43
N GLU A 185 9.48 -11.80 -19.55
CA GLU A 185 8.68 -12.23 -20.70
C GLU A 185 7.29 -11.57 -20.72
N LYS A 186 6.65 -11.38 -19.55
CA LYS A 186 5.39 -10.62 -19.45
C LYS A 186 5.57 -9.18 -19.92
N SER A 187 6.61 -8.49 -19.46
CA SER A 187 6.88 -7.11 -19.91
C SER A 187 7.15 -7.01 -21.41
N LYS A 188 7.84 -7.98 -22.02
CA LYS A 188 8.01 -8.04 -23.48
C LYS A 188 6.69 -8.23 -24.20
N MET A 189 5.84 -9.16 -23.73
CA MET A 189 4.53 -9.42 -24.32
C MET A 189 3.60 -8.21 -24.21
N ASP A 190 3.57 -7.54 -23.05
CA ASP A 190 2.76 -6.34 -22.84
C ASP A 190 3.22 -5.18 -23.74
N HIS A 191 4.54 -5.02 -23.90
CA HIS A 191 5.10 -4.03 -24.83
C HIS A 191 4.71 -4.33 -26.28
N GLN A 192 4.88 -5.57 -26.74
CA GLN A 192 4.48 -5.98 -28.08
C GLN A 192 2.97 -5.79 -28.31
N LYS A 193 2.15 -6.15 -27.32
CA LYS A 193 0.69 -5.95 -27.37
C LYS A 193 0.31 -4.47 -27.46
N LYS A 194 1.00 -3.60 -26.72
CA LYS A 194 0.81 -2.14 -26.80
C LYS A 194 1.18 -1.63 -28.19
N VAL A 195 2.34 -2.01 -28.72
CA VAL A 195 2.79 -1.62 -30.07
C VAL A 195 1.80 -2.06 -31.14
N LEU A 196 1.27 -3.29 -31.07
CA LEU A 196 0.27 -3.78 -32.02
C LEU A 196 -1.04 -2.99 -31.93
N ARG A 197 -1.51 -2.67 -30.71
CA ARG A 197 -2.72 -1.89 -30.49
C ARG A 197 -2.57 -0.46 -31.02
N ASP A 198 -1.43 0.18 -30.78
CA ASP A 198 -1.13 1.52 -31.25
C ASP A 198 -1.02 1.55 -32.78
N LYS A 199 -0.42 0.51 -33.38
CA LYS A 199 -0.35 0.34 -34.85
C LYS A 199 -1.74 0.17 -35.47
N GLU A 200 -2.59 -0.67 -34.89
CA GLU A 200 -3.96 -0.90 -35.38
C GLU A 200 -4.81 0.38 -35.27
N ALA A 201 -4.66 1.13 -34.18
CA ALA A 201 -5.35 2.42 -33.98
C ALA A 201 -4.94 3.45 -35.04
N LEU A 202 -3.64 3.55 -35.35
CA LEU A 202 -3.13 4.44 -36.41
C LEU A 202 -3.62 4.03 -37.80
N GLU A 203 -3.63 2.74 -38.12
CA GLU A 203 -4.15 2.25 -39.41
C GLU A 203 -5.66 2.47 -39.53
N LYS A 204 -6.42 2.34 -38.44
CA LYS A 204 -7.85 2.64 -38.40
C LYS A 204 -8.11 4.13 -38.63
N GLN A 205 -7.34 5.00 -37.98
CA GLN A 205 -7.44 6.45 -38.17
C GLN A 205 -7.13 6.85 -39.62
N LYS A 206 -6.06 6.31 -40.21
CA LYS A 206 -5.74 6.54 -41.63
C LYS A 206 -6.85 6.13 -42.57
N ARG A 207 -7.48 4.96 -42.35
CA ARG A 207 -8.63 4.49 -43.14
C ARG A 207 -9.84 5.42 -43.02
N ASP A 208 -10.13 5.91 -41.83
CA ASP A 208 -11.28 6.80 -41.61
C ASP A 208 -11.03 8.19 -42.22
N ASP A 209 -9.80 8.70 -42.19
CA ASP A 209 -9.43 9.96 -42.82
C ASP A 209 -9.45 9.88 -44.35
N GLU A 210 -9.03 8.75 -44.93
CA GLU A 210 -9.14 8.50 -46.37
C GLU A 210 -10.60 8.47 -46.84
N LYS A 211 -11.48 7.78 -46.10
CA LYS A 211 -12.93 7.77 -46.37
C LYS A 211 -13.56 9.16 -46.29
N LYS A 212 -13.17 9.97 -45.30
CA LYS A 212 -13.65 11.36 -45.19
C LYS A 212 -13.15 12.24 -46.35
N LYS A 213 -11.93 11.98 -46.85
CA LYS A 213 -11.33 12.72 -47.97
C LYS A 213 -11.99 12.39 -49.31
N THR A 214 -12.38 11.14 -49.53
CA THR A 214 -13.09 10.72 -50.76
C THR A 214 -14.52 11.28 -50.80
N VAL A 215 -15.28 11.22 -49.70
CA VAL A 215 -16.65 11.76 -49.61
C VAL A 215 -16.69 13.28 -49.83
N LYS A 216 -15.70 14.04 -49.31
CA LYS A 216 -15.60 15.49 -49.54
C LYS A 216 -15.31 15.85 -51.00
N LYS A 217 -14.60 15.00 -51.75
CA LYS A 217 -14.32 15.22 -53.18
C LYS A 217 -15.55 14.93 -54.05
N GLU A 218 -16.36 13.94 -53.68
CA GLU A 218 -17.60 13.60 -54.39
C GLU A 218 -18.66 14.70 -54.23
N LYS A 219 -18.86 15.22 -53.01
CA LYS A 219 -19.74 16.38 -52.75
C LYS A 219 -19.34 17.69 -53.43
N ARG A 220 -18.10 17.80 -53.92
CA ARG A 220 -17.60 19.00 -54.61
C ARG A 220 -17.66 18.87 -56.15
N ARG A 221 -17.98 17.66 -56.65
CA ARG A 221 -18.15 17.37 -58.09
C ARG A 221 -19.63 17.36 -58.52
N LEU A 222 -20.55 17.29 -57.55
CA LEU A 222 -21.98 17.64 -57.69
C LEU A 222 -22.15 19.14 -57.48
#